data_AF-A0A7W3JJI8-F1
#
_entry.id   AF-A0A7W3JJI8-F1
#
_cell.length_a   1.000
_cell.length_b   1.000
_cell.length_c   1.000
_cell.angle_alpha   90.00
_cell.angle_beta   90.00
_cell.angle_gamma   90.00
#
_symmetry.space_group_name_H-M   'P 1'
#
loop_
_entity.id
_entity.type
_entity.pdbx_description
1 polymer ?
#
loop_
_entity_poly.entity_id
_entity_poly.type
_entity_poly.pdbx_seq_one_letter_code
_entity_poly.pdbx_strand_id
1 'polypeptide(L)'
;MANVTVTYDDLRTQSTQLRNGQRAIEDQLGQLKAQIANLVSSGYVTDKSSKAFESTYTDFTTGATTTIAALEGLAGFLESAANALESTDAQLASSLG
;
A
#
# COMPACT_ATOMS: atom_id res chain seq x y z
N MET A 1 -10.98 29.29 4.89
CA MET A 1 -9.71 28.53 4.91
C MET A 1 -9.92 27.42 5.92
N ALA A 2 -10.00 26.17 5.47
CA ALA A 2 -10.24 25.06 6.39
C ALA A 2 -9.01 24.92 7.29
N ASN A 3 -9.15 25.32 8.55
CA ASN A 3 -8.29 24.77 9.59
C ASN A 3 -8.66 23.29 9.64
N VAL A 4 -7.97 22.48 8.84
CA VAL A 4 -8.06 21.04 8.95
C VAL A 4 -7.41 20.72 10.28
N THR A 5 -8.22 20.73 11.33
CA THR A 5 -7.85 20.17 12.62
C THR A 5 -7.79 18.67 12.40
N VAL A 6 -6.68 18.21 11.82
CA VAL A 6 -6.41 16.78 11.67
C VAL A 6 -6.32 16.22 13.09
N THR A 7 -7.29 15.42 13.48
CA THR A 7 -7.31 14.75 14.77
C THR A 7 -6.46 13.48 14.73
N TYR A 8 -6.12 12.94 15.91
CA TYR A 8 -5.42 11.64 15.99
C TYR A 8 -6.23 10.54 15.30
N ASP A 9 -7.55 10.60 15.42
CA ASP A 9 -8.48 9.67 14.76
C ASP A 9 -8.49 9.83 13.24
N ASP A 10 -8.34 11.05 12.71
CA ASP A 10 -8.21 11.26 11.27
C ASP A 10 -6.93 10.60 10.75
N LEU A 11 -5.80 10.76 11.44
CA LEU A 11 -4.52 10.14 11.05
C LEU A 11 -4.62 8.60 11.07
N ARG A 12 -5.22 8.02 12.12
CA ARG A 12 -5.45 6.57 12.23
C ARG A 12 -6.38 6.06 11.13
N THR A 13 -7.43 6.83 10.82
CA THR A 13 -8.37 6.52 9.74
C THR A 13 -7.68 6.53 8.38
N GLN A 14 -6.88 7.56 8.09
CA GLN A 14 -6.12 7.65 6.84
C GLN A 14 -5.07 6.54 6.73
N SER A 15 -4.36 6.20 7.81
CA SER A 15 -3.46 5.03 7.87
C SER A 15 -4.20 3.75 7.48
N THR A 16 -5.36 3.51 8.07
CA THR A 16 -6.19 2.32 7.77
C THR A 16 -6.65 2.31 6.32
N GLN A 17 -7.07 3.46 5.77
CA GLN A 17 -7.46 3.57 4.37
C GLN A 17 -6.31 3.26 3.42
N LEU A 18 -5.10 3.75 3.72
CA LEU A 18 -3.90 3.44 2.93
C LEU A 18 -3.59 1.94 2.93
N ARG A 19 -3.67 1.28 4.09
CA ARG A 19 -3.48 -0.18 4.20
C ARG A 19 -4.53 -0.97 3.44
N ASN A 20 -5.78 -0.53 3.49
CA ASN A 20 -6.85 -1.17 2.73
C ASN A 20 -6.63 -1.01 1.21
N GLY A 21 -6.23 0.19 0.77
CA GLY A 21 -5.87 0.46 -0.62
C GLY A 21 -4.69 -0.40 -1.08
N GLN A 22 -3.65 -0.52 -0.26
CA GLN A 22 -2.50 -1.39 -0.51
C GLN A 22 -2.93 -2.83 -0.79
N ARG A 23 -3.70 -3.44 0.12
CA ARG A 23 -4.20 -4.82 -0.04
C ARG A 23 -5.02 -4.99 -1.31
N ALA A 24 -5.90 -4.04 -1.61
CA ALA A 24 -6.71 -4.09 -2.83
C ALA A 24 -5.84 -4.08 -4.10
N ILE A 25 -4.74 -3.32 -4.11
CA ILE A 25 -3.80 -3.31 -5.25
C ILE A 25 -3.01 -4.62 -5.31
N GLU A 26 -2.54 -5.15 -4.18
CA GLU A 26 -1.86 -6.46 -4.11
C GLU A 26 -2.74 -7.59 -4.64
N ASP A 27 -4.01 -7.62 -4.24
CA ASP A 27 -5.00 -8.59 -4.71
C ASP A 27 -5.19 -8.47 -6.23
N GLN A 28 -5.34 -7.25 -6.74
CA GLN A 28 -5.52 -6.99 -8.17
C GLN A 28 -4.29 -7.43 -8.98
N LEU A 29 -3.08 -7.15 -8.49
CA LEU A 29 -1.84 -7.61 -9.12
C LEU A 29 -1.74 -9.13 -9.14
N GLY A 30 -2.12 -9.79 -8.04
CA GLY A 30 -2.18 -11.24 -7.95
C GLY A 30 -3.14 -11.84 -8.98
N GLN A 31 -4.32 -11.25 -9.15
CA GLN A 31 -5.30 -11.67 -10.15
C GLN A 31 -4.77 -11.53 -11.58
N LEU A 32 -4.19 -10.37 -11.92
CA LEU A 32 -3.61 -10.15 -13.25
C LEU A 32 -2.47 -11.14 -13.53
N LYS A 33 -1.66 -11.46 -12.52
CA LYS A 33 -0.58 -12.46 -12.63
C LYS A 33 -1.13 -13.84 -12.93
N ALA A 34 -2.18 -14.25 -12.24
CA ALA A 34 -2.82 -15.55 -12.46
C ALA A 34 -3.42 -15.66 -13.87
N GLN A 35 -4.09 -14.60 -14.35
CA GLN A 35 -4.64 -14.56 -15.71
C GLN A 35 -3.55 -14.74 -16.78
N ILE A 36 -2.41 -14.07 -16.61
CA ILE A 36 -1.28 -14.17 -17.51
C ILE A 36 -0.63 -15.55 -17.46
N ALA A 37 -0.43 -16.11 -16.26
CA ALA A 37 0.08 -17.47 -16.11
C ALA A 37 -0.83 -18.49 -16.82
N ASN A 38 -2.16 -18.31 -16.73
CA ASN A 38 -3.12 -19.16 -17.43
C ASN A 38 -3.05 -19.03 -18.95
N LEU A 39 -2.88 -17.82 -19.49
CA LEU A 39 -2.73 -17.60 -20.93
C LEU A 39 -1.44 -18.26 -21.47
N VAL A 40 -0.33 -18.11 -20.74
CA VAL A 40 0.94 -18.75 -21.07
C VAL A 40 0.80 -20.27 -21.01
N SER A 41 0.17 -20.80 -19.96
CA SER A 41 -0.04 -22.25 -19.81
C SER A 41 -1.02 -22.84 -20.82
N SER A 42 -1.97 -22.05 -21.33
CA SER A 42 -2.97 -22.50 -22.31
C SER A 42 -2.44 -22.56 -23.75
N GLY A 43 -1.14 -22.31 -23.95
CA GLY A 43 -0.51 -22.46 -25.26
C GLY A 43 -0.58 -21.22 -26.15
N TYR A 44 -0.84 -20.03 -25.60
CA TYR A 44 -0.77 -18.76 -26.34
C TYR A 44 0.65 -18.39 -26.83
N VAL A 45 1.62 -19.29 -26.68
CA VAL A 45 3.03 -18.99 -26.63
C VAL A 45 3.79 -19.54 -27.83
N THR A 46 4.22 -18.63 -28.71
CA THR A 46 5.30 -18.84 -29.69
C THR A 46 6.64 -18.58 -28.99
N ASP A 47 7.65 -19.45 -29.16
CA ASP A 47 8.85 -19.58 -28.30
C ASP A 47 9.58 -18.30 -27.82
N LYS A 48 9.49 -17.18 -28.56
CA LYS A 48 10.20 -15.92 -28.22
C LYS A 48 9.35 -14.84 -27.56
N SER A 49 8.11 -14.61 -28.03
CA SER A 49 7.22 -13.57 -27.51
C SER A 49 6.79 -13.85 -26.07
N SER A 50 6.64 -15.13 -25.77
CA SER A 50 6.24 -15.72 -24.49
C SER A 50 7.17 -15.41 -23.34
N LYS A 51 8.47 -15.63 -23.55
CA LYS A 51 9.52 -15.37 -22.55
C LYS A 51 9.70 -13.88 -22.30
N ALA A 52 9.62 -13.07 -23.36
CA ALA A 52 9.67 -11.61 -23.23
C ALA A 52 8.49 -11.11 -22.40
N PHE A 53 7.28 -11.61 -22.66
CA PHE A 53 6.08 -11.25 -21.92
C PHE A 53 6.15 -11.66 -20.43
N GLU A 54 6.58 -12.89 -20.15
CA GLU A 54 6.77 -13.39 -18.78
C GLU A 54 7.80 -12.52 -18.01
N SER A 55 8.92 -12.18 -18.65
CA SER A 55 9.95 -11.30 -18.06
C SER A 55 9.39 -9.92 -17.76
N THR A 56 8.78 -9.26 -18.76
CA THR A 56 8.19 -7.92 -18.59
C THR A 56 7.12 -7.92 -17.50
N TYR A 57 6.32 -8.97 -17.40
CA TYR A 57 5.28 -9.07 -16.40
C TYR A 57 5.83 -9.32 -14.98
N THR A 58 6.92 -10.10 -14.88
CA THR A 58 7.65 -10.29 -13.62
C THR A 58 8.28 -8.98 -13.16
N ASP A 59 8.88 -8.22 -14.06
CA ASP A 59 9.47 -6.91 -13.77
C ASP A 59 8.39 -5.92 -13.31
N PHE A 60 7.26 -5.88 -14.02
CA PHE A 60 6.10 -5.07 -13.63
C PHE A 60 5.61 -5.42 -12.23
N THR A 61 5.38 -6.71 -11.95
CA THR A 61 4.90 -7.17 -10.64
C THR A 61 5.88 -6.81 -9.53
N THR A 62 7.19 -6.97 -9.78
CA THR A 62 8.24 -6.64 -8.81
C THR A 62 8.29 -5.14 -8.52
N GLY A 63 8.25 -4.31 -9.56
CA GLY A 63 8.20 -2.85 -9.42
C GLY A 63 6.95 -2.39 -8.69
N ALA A 64 5.79 -2.95 -9.05
CA ALA A 64 4.52 -2.61 -8.44
C ALA A 64 4.50 -2.99 -6.94
N THR A 65 4.93 -4.21 -6.58
CA THR A 65 5.07 -4.62 -5.16
C THR A 65 5.96 -3.67 -4.38
N THR A 66 7.07 -3.22 -4.97
CA THR A 66 7.98 -2.27 -4.32
C THR A 66 7.31 -0.92 -4.08
N THR A 67 6.59 -0.40 -5.08
CA THR A 67 5.83 0.86 -4.94
C THR A 67 4.72 0.73 -3.90
N ILE A 68 4.04 -0.40 -3.87
CA ILE A 68 2.93 -0.66 -2.94
C ILE A 68 3.45 -0.81 -1.51
N ALA A 69 4.60 -1.42 -1.31
CA ALA A 69 5.25 -1.48 0.00
C ALA A 69 5.56 -0.09 0.58
N ALA A 70 5.76 0.93 -0.26
CA ALA A 70 5.90 2.30 0.20
C ALA A 70 4.62 2.86 0.84
N LEU A 71 3.43 2.37 0.45
CA LEU A 71 2.16 2.74 1.08
C LEU A 71 2.08 2.25 2.54
N GLU A 72 2.61 1.06 2.85
CA GLU A 72 2.69 0.56 4.24
C GLU A 72 3.59 1.48 5.08
N GLY A 73 4.71 1.95 4.52
CA GLY A 73 5.59 2.92 5.18
C GLY A 73 4.89 4.25 5.50
N LEU A 74 4.09 4.77 4.56
CA LEU A 74 3.29 5.98 4.77
C LEU A 74 2.17 5.76 5.80
N ALA A 75 1.47 4.63 5.76
CA ALA A 75 0.47 4.27 6.76
C ALA A 75 1.09 4.18 8.16
N GLY A 76 2.22 3.48 8.29
CA GLY A 76 2.98 3.38 9.54
C GLY A 76 3.46 4.73 10.07
N PHE A 77 3.87 5.65 9.18
CA PHE A 77 4.20 7.02 9.57
C PHE A 77 2.99 7.75 10.15
N LEU A 78 1.83 7.72 9.48
CA LEU A 78 0.61 8.40 9.95
C LEU A 78 0.17 7.89 11.32
N GLU A 79 0.21 6.57 11.52
CA GLU A 79 -0.13 5.94 12.79
C GLU A 79 0.87 6.31 13.91
N SER A 80 2.16 6.34 13.60
CA SER A 80 3.19 6.78 14.55
C SER A 80 3.02 8.24 14.95
N ALA A 81 2.70 9.11 13.98
CA ALA A 81 2.41 10.52 14.23
C ALA A 81 1.19 10.69 15.14
N ALA A 82 0.11 9.92 14.89
CA ALA A 82 -1.09 9.95 15.73
C ALA A 82 -0.76 9.60 17.19
N ASN A 83 -0.04 8.49 17.42
CA ASN A 83 0.35 8.04 18.75
C ASN A 83 1.25 9.05 19.47
N ALA A 84 2.22 9.65 18.77
CA ALA A 84 3.15 10.62 19.36
C ALA A 84 2.44 11.90 19.79
N LEU A 85 1.52 12.40 18.95
CA LEU A 85 0.77 13.60 19.26
C LEU A 85 -0.22 13.37 20.42
N GLU A 86 -0.92 12.23 20.43
CA GLU A 86 -1.82 11.82 21.53
C GLU A 86 -1.06 11.72 22.86
N SER A 87 0.11 11.06 22.85
CA SER A 87 0.94 10.94 24.05
C SER A 87 1.46 12.30 24.54
N THR A 88 1.82 13.20 23.62
CA THR A 88 2.30 14.54 23.99
C THR A 88 1.18 15.36 24.62
N ASP A 89 -0.02 15.31 24.06
CA ASP A 89 -1.19 16.01 24.59
C ASP A 89 -1.58 15.51 25.99
N ALA A 90 -1.58 14.18 26.19
CA ALA A 90 -1.83 13.58 27.50
C ALA A 90 -0.79 14.01 28.57
N GLN A 91 0.48 14.16 28.19
CA GLN A 91 1.53 14.66 29.07
C GLN A 91 1.33 16.13 29.43
N LEU A 92 0.98 16.98 28.45
CA LEU A 92 0.70 18.40 28.67
C LEU A 92 -0.49 18.57 29.61
N ALA A 93 -1.58 17.83 29.39
CA ALA A 93 -2.74 17.83 30.27
C ALA A 93 -2.38 17.41 31.71
N SER A 94 -1.53 16.39 31.86
CA SER A 94 -1.05 15.92 33.17
C SER A 94 -0.12 16.91 33.87
N SER A 95 0.53 17.81 33.14
CA SER A 95 1.44 18.83 33.70
C SER A 95 0.72 20.07 34.24
N LEU A 96 -0.55 20.26 33.86
CA LEU A 96 -1.38 21.39 34.26
C LEU A 96 -2.34 21.06 35.43
N GLY A 97 -2.47 19.79 35.80
CA GLY A 97 -3.26 19.30 36.94
C GLY A 97 -2.37 18.89 38.11
#